data_AF-A0A1M5F477-F1
#
_entry.id   AF-A0A1M5F477-F1
#
_cell.length_a   1.000
_cell.length_b   1.000
_cell.length_c   1.000
_cell.angle_alpha   90.00
_cell.angle_beta   90.00
_cell.angle_gamma   90.00
#
_symmetry.space_group_name_H-M   'P 1'
#
loop_
_entity.id
_entity.type
_entity.pdbx_description
1 polymer ?
#
loop_
_entity_poly.entity_id
_entity_poly.type
_entity_poly.pdbx_seq_one_letter_code
_entity_poly.pdbx_strand_id
1 'polypeptide(L)' 'MESQNFGVHEITDFRELTSFKISCLTQSKKRLDMAQDPQLKNIVSESILQGEKCITEMQELLNKATNQFLQ' A
#
# COMPACT_ATOMS: atom_id res chain seq x y z
N MET A 1 -15.36 -14.84 14.72
CA MET A 1 -15.19 -13.43 14.32
C MET A 1 -15.57 -13.36 12.85
N GLU A 2 -16.84 -13.11 12.56
CA GLU A 2 -17.31 -12.83 11.20
C GLU A 2 -18.25 -11.64 11.30
N SER A 3 -17.67 -10.45 11.50
CA SER A 3 -18.39 -9.23 11.15
C SER A 3 -18.16 -9.06 9.66
N GLN A 4 -19.21 -9.22 8.86
CA GLN A 4 -19.11 -9.02 7.41
C GLN A 4 -18.88 -7.55 7.05
N ASN A 5 -19.07 -6.61 8.00
CA ASN A 5 -18.94 -5.18 7.81
C ASN A 5 -17.71 -4.62 8.54
N PHE A 6 -16.94 -3.79 7.83
CA PHE A 6 -15.82 -3.05 8.40
C PHE A 6 -16.30 -1.93 9.34
N GLY A 7 -15.74 -1.89 10.54
CA GLY A 7 -15.95 -0.81 11.50
C GLY A 7 -15.05 0.40 11.24
N VAL A 8 -15.32 1.51 11.95
CA VAL A 8 -14.55 2.76 11.84
C VAL A 8 -13.06 2.56 12.16
N HIS A 9 -12.72 1.69 13.11
CA HIS A 9 -11.33 1.38 13.46
C HIS A 9 -10.62 0.67 12.31
N GLU A 10 -11.24 -0.35 11.71
CA GLU A 10 -10.64 -1.11 10.60
C GLU A 10 -10.45 -0.24 9.35
N ILE A 11 -11.40 0.66 9.06
CA ILE A 11 -11.27 1.65 7.98
C ILE A 11 -10.12 2.62 8.25
N THR A 12 -9.96 3.04 9.50
CA THR A 12 -8.88 3.94 9.92
C THR A 12 -7.52 3.24 9.80
N ASP A 13 -7.42 2.01 10.31
CA ASP A 13 -6.22 1.18 10.19
C ASP A 13 -5.84 0.96 8.71
N PHE A 14 -6.82 0.69 7.83
CA PHE A 14 -6.55 0.57 6.40
C PHE A 14 -6.02 1.86 5.77
N ARG A 15 -6.55 3.03 6.16
CA ARG A 15 -6.04 4.33 5.69
C ARG A 15 -4.60 4.52 6.13
N GLU A 16 -4.30 4.27 7.40
CA GLU A 16 -2.97 4.43 7.97
C GLU A 16 -1.96 3.51 7.31
N LEU A 17 -2.29 2.22 7.15
CA LEU A 17 -1.46 1.25 6.46
C LEU A 17 -1.22 1.64 4.99
N THR A 18 -2.25 2.15 4.30
CA THR A 18 -2.13 2.61 2.91
C THR A 18 -1.19 3.80 2.81
N SER A 19 -1.35 4.80 3.68
CA SER A 19 -0.47 5.98 3.75
C SER A 19 0.97 5.62 4.10
N PHE A 20 1.16 4.67 5.02
CA PHE A 20 2.48 4.14 5.35
C PHE A 20 3.12 3.45 4.13
N LYS A 21 2.38 2.60 3.42
CA LYS A 21 2.89 1.91 2.23
C LYS A 21 3.27 2.88 1.11
N ILE A 22 2.50 3.95 0.90
CA ILE A 22 2.84 5.03 -0.03
C ILE A 22 4.18 5.66 0.36
N SER A 23 4.40 5.94 1.65
CA SER A 23 5.67 6.50 2.14
C SER A 23 6.85 5.56 1.87
N CYS A 24 6.68 4.25 2.07
CA CYS A 24 7.69 3.24 1.73
C CYS A 24 7.98 3.20 0.23
N LEU A 25 6.95 3.31 -0.63
CA LEU A 25 7.12 3.35 -2.08
C LEU A 25 7.92 4.58 -2.51
N THR A 26 7.60 5.77 -1.97
CA THR A 26 8.37 7.00 -2.23
C THR A 26 9.83 6.84 -1.82
N GLN A 27 10.11 6.25 -0.66
CA GLN A 27 11.49 5.98 -0.24
C GLN A 27 12.20 4.99 -1.17
N SER A 28 11.50 3.95 -1.61
CA SER A 28 12.06 2.94 -2.52
C SER A 28 12.42 3.54 -3.87
N LYS A 29 11.56 4.42 -4.41
CA LYS A 29 11.85 5.19 -5.64
C LYS A 29 13.11 6.05 -5.49
N LYS A 30 13.23 6.79 -4.38
CA LYS A 30 14.45 7.58 -4.09
C LYS A 30 15.71 6.71 -3.96
N ARG A 31 15.59 5.52 -3.35
CA ARG A 31 16.72 4.58 -3.19
C ARG A 31 17.15 3.97 -4.51
N LEU A 32 16.23 3.76 -5.46
CA LEU A 32 16.56 3.28 -6.79
C LEU A 32 17.51 4.25 -7.52
N ASP A 33 17.27 5.55 -7.39
CA ASP A 33 18.11 6.60 -7.98
C ASP A 33 19.54 6.59 -7.40
N MET A 34 19.70 6.14 -6.16
CA MET A 34 20.98 6.06 -5.45
C MET A 34 21.71 4.73 -5.65
N ALA A 35 20.99 3.66 -6.04
CA ALA A 35 21.58 2.35 -6.24
C ALA A 35 22.55 2.39 -7.43
N GLN A 36 23.75 1.85 -7.27
CA GLN A 36 24.74 1.75 -8.35
C GLN A 36 24.89 0.32 -8.84
N ASP A 37 24.81 -0.64 -7.92
CA ASP A 37 24.87 -2.07 -8.23
C ASP A 37 23.66 -2.51 -9.08
N PRO A 38 23.88 -3.15 -10.25
CA PRO A 38 22.81 -3.57 -11.14
C PRO A 38 21.85 -4.59 -10.52
N GLN A 39 22.33 -5.51 -9.67
CA GLN A 39 21.46 -6.50 -9.04
C GLN A 39 20.56 -5.83 -8.01
N LEU A 40 21.11 -4.91 -7.21
CA LEU A 40 20.34 -4.11 -6.26
C LEU A 40 19.29 -3.24 -6.96
N LYS A 41 19.62 -2.61 -8.10
CA LYS A 41 18.64 -1.86 -8.90
C LYS A 41 17.46 -2.72 -9.32
N ASN A 42 17.71 -3.95 -9.77
CA ASN A 42 16.65 -4.87 -10.17
C ASN A 42 15.74 -5.22 -8.98
N ILE A 43 16.33 -5.57 -7.82
CA ILE A 43 15.56 -5.88 -6.60
C ILE A 43 14.69 -4.68 -6.18
N VAL A 44 15.25 -3.46 -6.16
CA VAL A 44 14.48 -2.27 -5.79
C VAL A 44 13.39 -1.97 -6.81
N SER A 45 13.65 -2.17 -8.11
CA SER A 45 12.65 -1.97 -9.18
C SER A 45 11.49 -2.96 -9.04
N GLU A 46 11.78 -4.24 -8.77
CA GLU A 46 10.75 -5.26 -8.50
C GLU A 46 9.93 -4.90 -7.26
N SER A 47 10.58 -4.44 -6.19
CA SER A 47 9.89 -3.99 -4.98
C SER A 47 9.00 -2.76 -5.23
N ILE A 48 9.38 -1.86 -6.12
CA ILE A 48 8.56 -0.70 -6.53
C ILE A 48 7.31 -1.18 -7.24
N LEU A 49 7.45 -2.10 -8.22
CA LEU A 49 6.30 -2.66 -8.96
C LEU A 49 5.32 -3.38 -8.04
N GLN A 50 5.83 -4.21 -7.12
CA GLN A 50 5.00 -4.86 -6.11
C GLN A 50 4.35 -3.86 -5.17
N GLY A 51 5.06 -2.79 -4.80
CA GLY A 51 4.55 -1.71 -3.97
C GLY A 51 3.40 -0.95 -4.62
N GLU A 52 3.51 -0.64 -5.91
CA GLU A 52 2.45 0.01 -6.69
C GLU A 52 1.20 -0.86 -6.77
N LYS A 53 1.36 -2.14 -7.12
CA LYS A 53 0.25 -3.11 -7.14
C LYS A 53 -0.44 -3.21 -5.78
N CYS A 54 0.34 -3.34 -4.71
CA CYS A 54 -0.17 -3.44 -3.34
C CYS A 54 -0.98 -2.19 -2.94
N ILE A 55 -0.51 -0.98 -3.28
CA ILE A 55 -1.26 0.26 -2.99
C ILE A 55 -2.59 0.29 -3.74
N THR A 56 -2.61 -0.10 -5.02
CA THR A 56 -3.86 -0.19 -5.78
C THR A 56 -4.86 -1.14 -5.12
N GLU A 57 -4.43 -2.34 -4.74
CA GLU A 57 -5.27 -3.33 -4.07
C GLU A 57 -5.78 -2.81 -2.70
N MET A 58 -4.92 -2.14 -1.92
CA MET A 58 -5.31 -1.54 -0.64
C MET A 58 -6.32 -0.40 -0.80
N GLN A 59 -6.18 0.42 -1.83
CA GLN A 59 -7.15 1.48 -2.15
C GLN A 59 -8.51 0.91 -2.57
N GLU A 60 -8.52 -0.15 -3.37
CA GLU A 60 -9.76 -0.85 -3.73
C GLU A 60 -10.47 -1.44 -2.50
N LEU A 61 -9.71 -2.07 -1.59
CA LEU A 61 -10.25 -2.60 -0.34
C LEU A 61 -10.79 -1.49 0.57
N LEU A 62 -10.04 -0.39 0.73
CA LEU A 62 -10.48 0.75 1.53
C LEU A 62 -11.76 1.39 0.98
N ASN A 63 -11.89 1.49 -0.35
CA ASN A 63 -13.10 1.99 -1.00
C ASN A 63 -14.29 1.07 -0.74
N LYS A 64 -14.11 -0.25 -0.87
CA LYS A 64 -15.14 -1.24 -0.55
C LYS A 64 -15.57 -1.13 0.92
N ALA A 65 -14.61 -1.08 1.84
CA ALA A 65 -14.85 -0.96 3.27
C ALA A 65 -15.58 0.34 3.65
N THR A 66 -15.15 1.47 3.07
CA THR A 66 -15.77 2.78 3.32
C THR A 66 -17.22 2.81 2.79
N ASN A 67 -17.45 2.30 1.58
CA ASN A 67 -18.80 2.26 0.99
C ASN A 67 -19.74 1.37 1.79
N GLN A 68 -19.26 0.24 2.31
CA GLN A 68 -20.05 -0.66 3.14
C GLN A 68 -20.42 -0.04 4.50
N PHE A 69 -19.54 0.77 5.09
CA PHE A 69 -19.82 1.46 6.36
C PHE A 69 -20.82 2.62 6.22
N LEU A 70 -20.91 3.23 5.03
CA LEU A 70 -21.83 4.34 4.75
C LEU A 70 -23.26 3.89 4.36
N GLN A 71 -23.46 2.59 4.13
CA GLN A 71 -24.77 1.98 3.82
C GLN A 71 -25.47 1.50 5.09
#